data_AF-X1BBR3-F1
#
_entry.id   AF-X1BBR3-F1
#
_cell.length_a   1.000
_cell.length_b   1.000
_cell.length_c   1.000
_cell.angle_alpha   90.00
_cell.angle_beta   90.00
_cell.angle_gamma   90.00
#
_symmetry.space_group_name_H-M   'P 1'
#
loop_
_entity.id
_entity.type
_entity.pdbx_description
1 polymer ?
#
loop_
_entity_poly.entity_id
_entity_poly.type
_entity_poly.pdbx_seq_one_letter_code
_entity_poly.pdbx_strand_id
1 'polypeptide(L)'
;MTSVRTRFDLLGEKNTGDPNTLVDFVTWSKELAPADNYGLILWDHGAGLGGANFDDEDFHTMDWLTTPEITEALTGLSTDGPAVDLLSFDACLMSMAEIGYELRTLTDVYVASQENVGVDGYDYTTLFNSLGQNPGNITAEELGAGFVRSYHDSYAGDFRGFDTESAIRTSEFDSLADAMKQFEHH
;
A
#
# COMPACT_ATOMS: atom_id res chain seq x y z
N MET A 1 -24.02 -27.71 8.30
CA MET A 1 -23.50 -26.48 7.68
C MET A 1 -23.35 -25.45 8.78
N THR A 2 -22.13 -25.26 9.27
CA THR A 2 -21.83 -24.22 10.27
C THR A 2 -21.79 -22.90 9.51
N SER A 3 -22.76 -22.02 9.77
CA SER A 3 -22.73 -20.65 9.25
C SER A 3 -21.51 -19.97 9.87
N VAL A 4 -20.50 -19.66 9.05
CA VAL A 4 -19.47 -18.69 9.41
C VAL A 4 -20.19 -17.34 9.43
N ARG A 5 -20.59 -16.89 10.62
CA ARG A 5 -21.04 -15.50 10.82
C ARG A 5 -19.80 -14.70 11.19
N THR A 6 -19.28 -13.94 10.24
CA THR A 6 -18.39 -12.83 10.56
C THR A 6 -19.22 -11.79 11.30
N ARG A 7 -18.81 -11.43 12.52
CA ARG A 7 -19.39 -10.28 13.22
C ARG A 7 -18.73 -9.04 12.65
N PHE A 8 -19.53 -8.07 12.24
CA PHE A 8 -19.04 -6.76 11.85
C PHE A 8 -19.22 -5.83 13.05
N ASP A 9 -18.12 -5.26 13.51
CA ASP A 9 -18.15 -4.19 14.50
C ASP A 9 -18.21 -2.85 13.75
N LEU A 10 -19.27 -2.07 14.01
CA LEU A 10 -19.40 -0.73 13.46
C LEU A 10 -18.66 0.23 14.40
N LEU A 11 -17.52 0.76 13.95
CA LEU A 11 -16.64 1.62 14.75
C LEU A 11 -17.08 3.09 14.80
N GLY A 12 -18.18 3.44 14.12
CA GLY A 12 -18.57 4.83 13.86
C GLY A 12 -17.77 5.42 12.70
N GLU A 13 -18.00 6.70 12.42
CA GLU A 13 -17.15 7.48 11.51
C GLU A 13 -15.76 7.65 12.15
N LYS A 14 -14.73 7.50 11.32
CA LYS A 14 -13.31 7.62 11.66
C LYS A 14 -12.64 8.34 10.49
N ASN A 15 -11.97 9.45 10.77
CA ASN A 15 -11.15 10.13 9.78
C ASN A 15 -10.03 9.19 9.30
N THR A 16 -10.16 8.68 8.08
CA THR A 16 -9.18 7.80 7.44
C THR A 16 -7.96 8.53 6.89
N GLY A 17 -8.01 9.87 6.85
CA GLY A 17 -6.89 10.78 6.65
C GLY A 17 -6.00 10.98 7.89
N ASP A 18 -6.47 10.64 9.10
CA ASP A 18 -5.70 10.79 10.34
C ASP A 18 -4.69 9.62 10.51
N PRO A 19 -3.37 9.89 10.66
CA PRO A 19 -2.38 8.84 10.89
C PRO A 19 -2.66 7.96 12.12
N ASN A 20 -3.33 8.47 13.15
CA ASN A 20 -3.70 7.67 14.32
C ASN A 20 -4.77 6.62 13.97
N THR A 21 -5.69 6.92 13.05
CA THR A 21 -6.67 5.93 12.57
C THR A 21 -5.95 4.79 11.85
N LEU A 22 -4.91 5.09 11.06
CA LEU A 22 -4.08 4.08 10.42
C LEU A 22 -3.32 3.23 11.46
N VAL A 23 -2.69 3.86 12.45
CA VAL A 23 -2.00 3.16 13.54
C VAL A 23 -2.94 2.23 14.30
N ASP A 24 -4.12 2.72 14.66
CA ASP A 24 -5.16 1.94 15.35
C ASP A 24 -5.59 0.74 14.50
N PHE A 25 -5.83 0.94 13.20
CA PHE A 25 -6.25 -0.12 12.27
C PHE A 25 -5.19 -1.22 12.14
N VAL A 26 -3.92 -0.85 11.94
CA VAL A 26 -2.84 -1.83 11.81
C VAL A 26 -2.62 -2.57 13.15
N THR A 27 -2.64 -1.85 14.27
CA THR A 27 -2.48 -2.45 15.61
C THR A 27 -3.59 -3.46 15.88
N TRP A 28 -4.85 -3.06 15.68
CA TRP A 28 -6.00 -3.93 15.84
C TRP A 28 -5.93 -5.16 14.93
N SER A 29 -5.50 -4.98 13.68
CA SER A 29 -5.37 -6.10 12.72
C SER A 29 -4.32 -7.12 13.17
N LYS A 30 -3.16 -6.66 13.64
CA LYS A 30 -2.07 -7.51 14.16
C LYS A 30 -2.48 -8.25 15.43
N GLU A 31 -3.24 -7.60 16.32
CA GLU A 31 -3.77 -8.23 17.54
C GLU A 31 -4.84 -9.29 17.24
N LEU A 32 -5.73 -9.01 16.28
CA LEU A 32 -6.82 -9.91 15.91
C LEU A 32 -6.32 -11.14 15.13
N ALA A 33 -5.32 -10.95 14.25
CA ALA A 33 -4.77 -12.00 13.41
C ALA A 33 -3.22 -11.95 13.41
N PRO A 34 -2.57 -12.46 14.48
CA PRO A 34 -1.11 -12.51 14.53
C PRO A 34 -0.53 -13.37 13.41
N ALA A 35 0.42 -12.82 12.67
CA ALA A 35 1.14 -13.45 11.58
C ALA A 35 2.63 -13.08 11.59
N ASP A 36 3.45 -13.87 10.90
CA ASP A 36 4.88 -13.60 10.72
C ASP A 36 5.15 -12.50 9.68
N ASN A 37 4.22 -12.32 8.72
CA ASN A 37 4.32 -11.31 7.66
C ASN A 37 2.97 -10.59 7.50
N TYR A 38 3.01 -9.31 7.15
CA TYR A 38 1.86 -8.44 6.96
C TYR A 38 1.91 -7.71 5.62
N GLY A 39 0.79 -7.69 4.91
CA GLY A 39 0.54 -6.79 3.79
C GLY A 39 -0.47 -5.72 4.19
N LEU A 40 -0.24 -4.48 3.79
CA LEU A 40 -1.17 -3.35 3.97
C LEU A 40 -1.54 -2.78 2.60
N ILE A 41 -2.83 -2.55 2.38
CA ILE A 41 -3.35 -1.94 1.16
C ILE A 41 -4.07 -0.66 1.55
N LEU A 42 -3.55 0.45 1.06
CA LEU A 42 -4.13 1.78 1.17
C LEU A 42 -4.92 2.04 -0.12
N TRP A 43 -6.24 1.91 -0.02
CA TRP A 43 -7.18 2.03 -1.13
C TRP A 43 -7.97 3.32 -0.97
N ASP A 44 -7.96 4.14 -2.03
CA ASP A 44 -8.78 5.32 -2.32
C ASP A 44 -7.95 6.33 -3.16
N HIS A 45 -8.27 7.62 -3.20
CA HIS A 45 -7.57 8.61 -4.01
C HIS A 45 -6.07 8.71 -3.67
N GLY A 46 -5.29 9.13 -4.67
CA GLY A 46 -3.87 9.42 -4.54
C GLY A 46 -3.51 10.73 -5.24
N ALA A 47 -2.59 11.48 -4.64
CA ALA A 47 -2.15 12.80 -5.11
C ALA A 47 -0.60 12.90 -5.18
N GLY A 48 0.09 11.76 -5.23
CA GLY A 48 1.55 11.69 -5.18
C GLY A 48 2.07 12.31 -3.88
N LEU A 49 2.92 13.35 -3.97
CA LEU A 49 3.42 14.07 -2.80
C LEU A 49 2.31 14.72 -1.93
N GLY A 50 1.09 14.83 -2.45
CA GLY A 50 -0.07 15.30 -1.69
C GLY A 50 -0.65 14.27 -0.72
N GLY A 51 -0.29 13.00 -0.83
CA GLY A 51 -0.82 11.92 0.02
C GLY A 51 -1.76 10.95 -0.72
N ALA A 52 -2.35 10.05 0.07
CA ALA A 52 -3.34 9.07 -0.35
C ALA A 52 -4.51 9.00 0.66
N ASN A 53 -5.52 8.20 0.36
CA ASN A 53 -6.64 7.89 1.26
C ASN A 53 -7.36 9.15 1.74
N PHE A 54 -8.15 9.71 0.82
CA PHE A 54 -8.87 10.94 1.02
C PHE A 54 -10.17 10.70 1.80
N ASP A 55 -10.26 11.28 2.99
CA ASP A 55 -11.48 11.23 3.80
C ASP A 55 -12.42 12.38 3.41
N ASP A 56 -13.62 12.02 2.94
CA ASP A 56 -14.68 12.97 2.55
C ASP A 56 -16.03 12.74 3.23
N GLU A 57 -16.12 11.75 4.12
CA GLU A 57 -17.36 11.29 4.76
C GLU A 57 -17.68 12.02 6.08
N ASP A 58 -16.80 12.88 6.57
CA ASP A 58 -17.01 13.64 7.80
C ASP A 58 -17.75 15.00 7.60
N PHE A 59 -17.97 15.41 6.34
CA PHE A 59 -18.56 16.69 5.91
C PHE A 59 -17.92 17.96 6.52
N HIS A 60 -16.74 17.85 7.11
CA HIS A 60 -16.12 18.91 7.93
C HIS A 60 -14.63 19.10 7.63
N THR A 61 -13.87 18.04 7.38
CA THR A 61 -12.44 18.08 7.08
C THR A 61 -12.13 17.13 5.93
N MET A 62 -11.99 17.71 4.74
CA MET A 62 -11.37 17.06 3.59
C MET A 62 -9.91 16.77 3.95
N ASP A 63 -9.59 15.53 4.32
CA ASP A 63 -8.29 15.16 4.88
C ASP A 63 -7.61 14.06 4.06
N TRP A 64 -6.29 14.12 3.98
CA TRP A 64 -5.46 13.16 3.26
C TRP A 64 -4.46 12.57 4.23
N LEU A 65 -4.21 11.27 4.14
CA LEU A 65 -2.98 10.71 4.69
C LEU A 65 -1.81 11.21 3.85
N THR A 66 -1.13 12.26 4.32
CA THR A 66 0.05 12.77 3.63
C THR A 66 1.20 11.76 3.69
N THR A 67 2.13 11.82 2.73
CA THR A 67 3.31 10.92 2.74
C THR A 67 4.08 10.97 4.07
N PRO A 68 4.35 12.14 4.67
CA PRO A 68 4.98 12.20 6.00
C PRO A 68 4.17 11.52 7.10
N GLU A 69 2.85 11.65 7.09
CA GLU A 69 1.97 11.02 8.10
C GLU A 69 1.95 9.49 7.96
N ILE A 70 1.93 8.98 6.72
CA ILE A 70 2.07 7.54 6.46
C ILE A 70 3.43 7.04 7.00
N THR A 71 4.51 7.75 6.69
CA THR A 71 5.87 7.42 7.17
C THR A 71 5.94 7.46 8.70
N GLU A 72 5.37 8.47 9.35
CA GLU A 72 5.33 8.59 10.81
C GLU A 72 4.53 7.46 11.46
N ALA A 73 3.34 7.16 10.94
CA ALA A 73 2.49 6.07 11.40
C ALA A 73 3.21 4.71 11.31
N LEU A 74 3.80 4.40 10.15
CA LEU A 74 4.54 3.16 9.95
C LEU A 74 5.81 3.11 10.81
N THR A 75 6.50 4.23 11.01
CA THR A 75 7.65 4.28 11.93
C THR A 75 7.23 3.93 13.36
N GLY A 76 6.11 4.45 13.83
CA GLY A 76 5.57 4.13 15.16
C GLY A 76 5.17 2.66 15.33
N LEU A 77 4.84 1.98 14.23
CA LEU A 77 4.47 0.56 14.17
C LEU A 77 5.67 -0.38 13.97
N SER A 78 6.85 0.16 13.66
CA SER A 78 8.10 -0.58 13.47
C SER A 78 8.79 -0.82 14.82
N THR A 79 8.93 -2.09 15.23
CA THR A 79 9.59 -2.45 16.50
C THR A 79 11.00 -3.01 16.28
N ASP A 80 11.13 -4.04 15.44
CA ASP A 80 12.39 -4.77 15.17
C ASP A 80 12.54 -5.10 13.66
N GLY A 81 12.01 -4.24 12.79
CA GLY A 81 11.94 -4.49 11.35
C GLY A 81 10.88 -3.62 10.66
N PRO A 82 10.62 -3.81 9.35
CA PRO A 82 9.58 -3.07 8.65
C PRO A 82 8.22 -3.20 9.36
N ALA A 83 7.41 -2.16 9.27
CA ALA A 83 6.08 -2.16 9.87
C ALA A 83 5.16 -3.18 9.19
N VAL A 84 5.33 -3.34 7.88
CA VAL A 84 4.64 -4.30 7.01
C VAL A 84 5.60 -4.75 5.91
N ASP A 85 5.56 -6.02 5.52
CA ASP A 85 6.46 -6.56 4.49
C ASP A 85 6.10 -6.05 3.09
N LEU A 86 4.80 -5.85 2.82
CA LEU A 86 4.30 -5.25 1.58
C LEU A 86 3.33 -4.10 1.87
N LEU A 87 3.59 -2.95 1.25
CA LEU A 87 2.66 -1.81 1.22
C LEU A 87 2.15 -1.59 -0.21
N SER A 88 0.84 -1.64 -0.42
CA SER A 88 0.22 -1.36 -1.71
C SER A 88 -0.58 -0.07 -1.65
N PHE A 89 -0.44 0.76 -2.67
CA PHE A 89 -1.32 1.90 -2.94
C PHE A 89 -2.20 1.58 -4.13
N ASP A 90 -3.45 1.22 -3.87
CA ASP A 90 -4.49 1.20 -4.90
C ASP A 90 -5.04 2.62 -5.06
N ALA A 91 -4.14 3.51 -5.46
CA ALA A 91 -4.30 4.96 -5.48
C ALA A 91 -3.43 5.58 -6.57
N CYS A 92 -3.88 6.70 -7.14
CA CYS A 92 -3.20 7.35 -8.25
C CYS A 92 -1.83 7.95 -7.84
N LEU A 93 -0.86 7.95 -8.76
CA LEU A 93 0.38 8.72 -8.67
C LEU A 93 1.32 8.35 -7.49
N MET A 94 1.14 7.18 -6.87
CA MET A 94 1.91 6.79 -5.68
C MET A 94 3.26 6.12 -6.01
N SER A 95 3.52 5.75 -7.27
CA SER A 95 4.79 5.16 -7.71
C SER A 95 5.89 6.19 -7.98
N MET A 96 6.12 7.10 -7.04
CA MET A 96 7.18 8.12 -7.11
C MET A 96 8.45 7.68 -6.37
N ALA A 97 9.61 8.12 -6.85
CA ALA A 97 10.88 7.78 -6.21
C ALA A 97 11.02 8.42 -4.82
N GLU A 98 10.48 9.61 -4.63
CA GLU A 98 10.43 10.33 -3.36
C GLU A 98 9.64 9.55 -2.30
N ILE A 99 8.47 9.03 -2.68
CA ILE A 99 7.63 8.21 -1.80
C ILE A 99 8.35 6.91 -1.44
N GLY A 100 8.90 6.21 -2.43
CA GLY A 100 9.66 4.98 -2.18
C GLY A 100 10.89 5.20 -1.31
N TYR A 101 11.55 6.36 -1.42
CA TYR A 101 12.68 6.73 -0.56
C TYR A 101 12.25 6.97 0.89
N GLU A 102 11.14 7.64 1.14
CA GLU A 102 10.59 7.82 2.49
C GLU A 102 10.21 6.47 3.14
N LEU A 103 9.70 5.54 2.35
CA LEU A 103 9.29 4.20 2.80
C LEU A 103 10.46 3.21 2.96
N ARG A 104 11.68 3.58 2.60
CA ARG A 104 12.75 2.63 2.29
C ARG A 104 13.16 1.68 3.43
N THR A 105 12.86 2.04 4.68
CA THR A 105 13.14 1.24 5.88
C THR A 105 11.88 0.73 6.57
N LEU A 106 10.69 1.00 6.02
CA LEU A 106 9.40 0.79 6.67
C LEU A 106 8.59 -0.36 6.04
N THR A 107 8.94 -0.77 4.83
CA THR A 107 8.41 -1.94 4.13
C THR A 107 9.48 -2.55 3.25
N ASP A 108 9.36 -3.82 2.85
CA ASP A 108 10.35 -4.48 1.96
C ASP A 108 10.02 -4.27 0.47
N VAL A 109 8.72 -4.23 0.15
CA VAL A 109 8.22 -3.99 -1.19
C VAL A 109 7.05 -3.02 -1.11
N TYR A 110 7.04 -2.00 -1.96
CA TYR A 110 5.83 -1.23 -2.20
C TYR A 110 5.32 -1.41 -3.62
N VAL A 111 4.00 -1.40 -3.77
CA VAL A 111 3.30 -1.59 -5.03
C VAL A 111 2.41 -0.38 -5.30
N ALA A 112 2.56 0.23 -6.47
CA ALA A 112 1.81 1.42 -6.84
C ALA A 112 1.80 1.68 -8.36
N SER A 113 0.86 2.52 -8.78
CA SER A 113 0.79 3.10 -10.13
C SER A 113 1.53 4.43 -10.22
N GLN A 114 2.20 4.67 -11.36
CA GLN A 114 2.82 5.98 -11.67
C GLN A 114 1.79 6.97 -12.24
N GLU A 115 0.66 6.48 -12.72
CA GLU A 115 -0.43 7.25 -13.33
C GLU A 115 -1.72 7.09 -12.50
N ASN A 116 -2.86 7.30 -13.13
CA ASN A 116 -4.15 7.00 -12.54
C ASN A 116 -4.40 5.50 -12.44
N VAL A 117 -5.09 5.09 -11.37
CA VAL A 117 -5.61 3.74 -11.21
C VAL A 117 -7.05 3.64 -11.72
N GLY A 118 -7.45 2.45 -12.16
CA GLY A 118 -8.84 2.18 -12.54
C GLY A 118 -9.80 2.33 -11.35
N VAL A 119 -11.02 2.81 -11.61
CA VAL A 119 -12.03 3.07 -10.55
C VAL A 119 -12.35 1.83 -9.72
N ASP A 120 -12.32 0.64 -10.35
CA ASP A 120 -12.60 -0.62 -9.68
C ASP A 120 -11.41 -1.12 -8.84
N GLY A 121 -10.23 -0.48 -8.96
CA GLY A 121 -9.00 -0.87 -8.26
C GLY A 121 -8.47 -2.24 -8.66
N TYR A 122 -7.86 -2.94 -7.71
CA TYR A 122 -7.34 -4.30 -7.88
C TYR A 122 -8.44 -5.36 -7.98
N ASP A 123 -8.22 -6.40 -8.80
CA ASP A 123 -8.98 -7.66 -8.68
C ASP A 123 -8.47 -8.47 -7.49
N TYR A 124 -9.00 -8.16 -6.30
CA TYR A 124 -8.63 -8.83 -5.04
C TYR A 124 -8.87 -10.34 -5.07
N THR A 125 -9.80 -10.84 -5.89
CA THR A 125 -10.06 -12.29 -5.99
C THR A 125 -8.89 -13.00 -6.67
N THR A 126 -8.45 -12.47 -7.81
CA THR A 126 -7.32 -13.04 -8.57
C THR A 126 -6.01 -12.79 -7.84
N LEU A 127 -5.82 -11.60 -7.27
CA LEU A 127 -4.67 -11.24 -6.47
C LEU A 127 -4.42 -12.25 -5.34
N PHE A 128 -5.42 -12.48 -4.49
CA PHE A 128 -5.25 -13.32 -3.31
C PHE A 128 -5.35 -14.83 -3.58
N ASN A 129 -5.69 -15.25 -4.81
CA ASN A 129 -5.51 -16.65 -5.20
C ASN A 129 -4.05 -17.09 -5.11
N SER A 130 -3.09 -16.18 -5.32
CA SER A 130 -1.66 -16.47 -5.14
C SER A 130 -1.30 -16.79 -3.69
N LEU A 131 -1.83 -16.00 -2.73
CA LEU A 131 -1.73 -16.29 -1.29
C LEU A 131 -2.38 -17.63 -0.95
N GLY A 132 -3.55 -17.93 -1.51
CA GLY A 132 -4.26 -19.19 -1.23
C GLY A 132 -3.51 -20.46 -1.62
N GLN A 133 -2.58 -20.38 -2.59
CA GLN A 133 -1.82 -21.54 -3.07
C GLN A 133 -0.55 -21.84 -2.24
N ASN A 134 0.05 -20.82 -1.61
CA ASN A 134 1.28 -20.97 -0.82
C ASN A 134 1.37 -19.94 0.33
N PRO A 135 0.40 -19.90 1.25
CA PRO A 135 0.25 -18.78 2.19
C PRO A 135 1.39 -18.65 3.20
N GLY A 136 2.14 -19.73 3.45
CA GLY A 136 3.22 -19.74 4.46
C GLY A 136 4.62 -19.46 3.91
N ASN A 137 4.82 -19.41 2.59
CA ASN A 137 6.15 -19.22 2.00
C ASN A 137 6.18 -18.17 0.87
N ILE A 138 5.05 -17.53 0.56
CA ILE A 138 5.03 -16.45 -0.43
C ILE A 138 5.79 -15.25 0.13
N THR A 139 6.75 -14.76 -0.65
CA THR A 139 7.53 -13.57 -0.29
C THR A 139 6.78 -12.29 -0.67
N ALA A 140 7.14 -11.15 -0.05
CA ALA A 140 6.60 -9.85 -0.42
C ALA A 140 6.80 -9.54 -1.92
N GLU A 141 7.93 -9.95 -2.51
CA GLU A 141 8.20 -9.76 -3.94
C GLU A 141 7.31 -10.61 -4.84
N GLU A 142 7.08 -11.88 -4.48
CA GLU A 142 6.21 -12.77 -5.24
C GLU A 142 4.75 -12.30 -5.19
N LEU A 143 4.33 -11.83 -4.01
CA LEU A 143 3.03 -11.22 -3.80
C LEU A 143 2.91 -9.93 -4.61
N GLY A 144 3.87 -9.01 -4.54
CA GLY A 144 3.91 -7.77 -5.30
C GLY A 144 3.91 -7.98 -6.81
N ALA A 145 4.64 -8.99 -7.31
CA ALA A 145 4.54 -9.41 -8.70
C ALA A 145 3.14 -9.94 -9.06
N GLY A 146 2.43 -10.53 -8.09
CA GLY A 146 1.01 -10.89 -8.20
C GLY A 146 0.11 -9.68 -8.38
N PHE A 147 0.32 -8.61 -7.60
CA PHE A 147 -0.40 -7.33 -7.77
C PHE A 147 -0.23 -6.78 -9.18
N VAL A 148 1.01 -6.63 -9.65
CA VAL A 148 1.30 -6.10 -10.99
C VAL A 148 0.65 -6.94 -12.09
N ARG A 149 0.76 -8.27 -12.01
CA ARG A 149 0.13 -9.17 -12.99
C ARG A 149 -1.38 -9.07 -12.98
N SER A 150 -2.00 -9.08 -11.79
CA SER A 150 -3.45 -8.98 -11.65
C SER A 150 -3.97 -7.65 -12.19
N TYR A 151 -3.26 -6.55 -11.95
CA TYR A 151 -3.63 -5.24 -12.47
C TYR A 151 -3.51 -5.19 -14.00
N HIS A 152 -2.40 -5.71 -14.54
CA HIS A 152 -2.22 -5.84 -15.98
C HIS A 152 -3.35 -6.66 -16.62
N ASP A 153 -3.69 -7.82 -16.06
CA ASP A 153 -4.74 -8.69 -16.62
C ASP A 153 -6.13 -8.00 -16.60
N SER A 154 -6.40 -7.14 -15.62
CA SER A 154 -7.64 -6.36 -15.52
C SER A 154 -7.70 -5.18 -16.49
N TYR A 155 -6.59 -4.50 -16.74
CA TYR A 155 -6.58 -3.19 -17.42
C TYR A 155 -5.76 -3.15 -18.73
N ALA A 156 -5.12 -4.24 -19.15
CA ALA A 156 -4.35 -4.29 -20.38
C ALA A 156 -5.19 -3.88 -21.60
N GLY A 157 -4.75 -2.82 -22.28
CA GLY A 157 -5.45 -2.28 -23.45
C GLY A 157 -6.70 -1.46 -23.10
N ASP A 158 -6.89 -1.07 -21.84
CA ASP A 158 -7.91 -0.10 -21.46
C ASP A 158 -7.69 1.22 -22.19
N PHE A 159 -8.76 1.76 -22.77
CA PHE A 159 -8.69 2.94 -23.63
C PHE A 159 -8.35 4.23 -22.87
N ARG A 160 -8.44 4.23 -21.52
CA ARG A 160 -8.07 5.32 -20.64
C ARG A 160 -6.61 5.24 -20.18
N GLY A 161 -5.91 4.14 -20.49
CA GLY A 161 -4.49 3.96 -20.17
C GLY A 161 -4.21 3.68 -18.69
N PHE A 162 -5.16 3.06 -17.98
CA PHE A 162 -5.01 2.70 -16.57
C PHE A 162 -4.22 1.39 -16.40
N ASP A 163 -3.11 1.21 -17.11
CA ASP A 163 -2.40 -0.07 -17.21
C ASP A 163 -0.95 -0.01 -16.66
N THR A 164 -0.65 0.98 -15.83
CA THR A 164 0.65 1.13 -15.18
C THR A 164 0.59 0.67 -13.73
N GLU A 165 1.40 -0.31 -13.36
CA GLU A 165 1.59 -0.75 -11.98
C GLU A 165 3.01 -1.29 -11.82
N SER A 166 3.65 -1.05 -10.68
CA SER A 166 4.99 -1.57 -10.40
C SER A 166 5.13 -2.03 -8.97
N ALA A 167 5.97 -3.05 -8.76
CA ALA A 167 6.38 -3.52 -7.44
C ALA A 167 7.87 -3.24 -7.28
N ILE A 168 8.24 -2.49 -6.25
CA ILE A 168 9.58 -1.93 -6.09
C ILE A 168 10.16 -2.36 -4.74
N ARG A 169 11.38 -2.89 -4.78
CA ARG A 169 12.17 -3.19 -3.58
C ARG A 169 12.65 -1.90 -2.94
N THR A 170 12.28 -1.69 -1.70
CA THR A 170 12.61 -0.48 -0.94
C THR A 170 14.09 -0.42 -0.54
N SER A 171 14.73 -1.57 -0.35
CA SER A 171 16.15 -1.67 0.00
C SER A 171 17.09 -1.07 -1.06
N GLU A 172 16.62 -0.89 -2.29
CA GLU A 172 17.41 -0.38 -3.41
C GLU A 172 17.45 1.16 -3.48
N PHE A 173 16.64 1.87 -2.66
CA PHE A 173 16.54 3.32 -2.73
C PHE A 173 17.79 4.07 -2.28
N ASP A 174 18.57 3.54 -1.34
CA ASP A 174 19.87 4.13 -0.98
C ASP A 174 20.85 4.08 -2.17
N SER A 175 20.87 2.95 -2.90
CA SER A 175 21.69 2.80 -4.11
C SER A 175 21.21 3.72 -5.24
N LEU A 176 19.90 3.90 -5.38
CA LEU A 176 19.32 4.84 -6.34
C LEU A 176 19.74 6.29 -6.02
N ALA A 177 19.65 6.70 -4.75
CA ALA A 177 20.05 8.04 -4.32
C ALA A 177 21.55 8.30 -4.56
N ASP A 178 22.41 7.31 -4.27
CA ASP A 178 23.83 7.39 -4.57
C ASP A 178 24.11 7.52 -6.08
N ALA A 179 23.40 6.77 -6.91
CA ALA A 179 23.53 6.86 -8.37
C ALA A 179 23.09 8.23 -8.91
N MET A 180 21.99 8.79 -8.40
CA MET A 180 21.52 10.14 -8.77
C MET A 180 22.55 11.21 -8.40
N LYS A 181 23.11 11.13 -7.18
CA LYS A 181 24.15 12.05 -6.72
C LYS A 181 25.40 11.99 -7.59
N GLN A 182 25.81 10.80 -8.03
CA GLN A 182 26.95 10.65 -8.95
C GLN A 182 26.66 11.29 -10.31
N PHE A 183 25.45 11.11 -10.84
CA PHE A 183 25.03 11.71 -12.10
C PHE A 183 25.08 13.24 -12.08
N GLU A 184 24.64 13.88 -10.98
CA GLU A 184 24.64 15.35 -10.82
C GLU A 184 26.04 15.97 -10.75
N HIS A 185 27.08 15.17 -10.45
CA HIS A 185 28.47 15.63 -10.36
C HIS A 185 29.26 15.47 -11.67
N HIS A 186 28.61 15.06 -12.77
CA HIS A 186 29.17 14.99 -14.12
C HIS A 186 28.69 16.15 -15.00
#